data_AF-A0A7V3NC99-F1
#
_entry.id   AF-A0A7V3NC99-F1
#
_cell.length_a   1.000
_cell.length_b   1.000
_cell.length_c   1.000
_cell.angle_alpha   90.00
_cell.angle_beta   90.00
_cell.angle_gamma   90.00
#
_symmetry.space_group_name_H-M   'P 1'
#
loop_
_entity.id
_entity.type
_entity.pdbx_description
1 polymer ?
#
loop_
_entity_poly.entity_id
_entity_poly.type
_entity_poly.pdbx_seq_one_letter_code
_entity_poly.pdbx_strand_id
1 'polypeptide(L)'
;MVFGVGRAADGAALSGQLAALASAQLPLGPGLRALAAEVPGRSLRKALVQLANRLEAGLSPAEALDATLALPAHFRGAMEAGLKTGRLGGVLTEFAALERQRLDLNRRIWASLRYPCILFFTGLAVFLVYLFLIAPGFARVLTQFGIQPSAVTTVAIWTAQHGLGGMVATAALGIVGVIVLRAATRRGWAAAFWNWLPLLGPLWRFQDLSEFSYWMALLVGQELPLPEALRLAAGGLHAQYVGEAARRAARRIEEGAALADALREEKTFAPTLVALVGPAATGSLAEGFRTAAAMFTQRADAQAQRLRWLALPVTSLVVLALVGFMLMGLFVPLIQLIQMLS
;
A
#
# COMPACT_ATOMS: atom_id res chain seq x y z
N MET A 1 6.59 11.03 13.00
CA MET A 1 5.48 11.37 12.07
C MET A 1 5.91 11.97 10.71
N VAL A 2 7.14 12.45 10.48
CA VAL A 2 7.48 13.22 9.26
C VAL A 2 8.04 12.39 8.07
N PHE A 3 8.57 11.18 8.30
CA PHE A 3 9.27 10.42 7.25
C PHE A 3 8.38 9.62 6.27
N GLY A 4 7.09 9.44 6.60
CA GLY A 4 6.14 8.69 5.77
C GLY A 4 5.52 9.52 4.65
N VAL A 5 5.14 10.77 4.96
CA VAL A 5 4.49 11.71 4.03
C VAL A 5 5.47 12.17 2.95
N GLY A 6 6.76 12.34 3.30
CA GLY A 6 7.82 12.72 2.36
C GLY A 6 7.87 11.83 1.13
N ARG A 7 7.91 10.50 1.28
CA ARG A 7 8.09 9.58 0.14
C ARG A 7 6.86 9.34 -0.76
N ALA A 8 5.65 9.52 -0.26
CA ALA A 8 4.44 9.45 -1.10
C ALA A 8 4.25 10.75 -1.88
N ALA A 9 4.58 11.88 -1.25
CA ALA A 9 4.69 13.17 -1.94
C ALA A 9 5.89 13.16 -2.91
N ASP A 10 6.97 12.43 -2.60
CA ASP A 10 8.10 12.21 -3.50
C ASP A 10 7.68 11.44 -4.76
N GLY A 11 6.95 10.32 -4.63
CA GLY A 11 6.44 9.59 -5.80
C GLY A 11 5.43 10.41 -6.63
N ALA A 12 4.60 11.22 -5.97
CA ALA A 12 3.63 12.10 -6.63
C ALA A 12 4.32 13.24 -7.40
N ALA A 13 5.34 13.85 -6.79
CA ALA A 13 6.17 14.87 -7.41
C ALA A 13 7.01 14.28 -8.54
N LEU A 14 7.63 13.10 -8.33
CA LEU A 14 8.36 12.37 -9.37
C LEU A 14 7.45 12.11 -10.56
N SER A 15 6.29 11.50 -10.36
CA SER A 15 5.39 11.17 -11.46
C SER A 15 4.76 12.39 -12.14
N GLY A 16 4.46 13.46 -11.40
CA GLY A 16 3.98 14.72 -11.97
C GLY A 16 4.96 15.31 -12.97
N GLN A 17 6.19 15.53 -12.51
CA GLN A 17 7.19 16.33 -13.21
C GLN A 17 8.10 15.49 -14.13
N LEU A 18 8.34 14.21 -13.85
CA LEU A 18 9.05 13.33 -14.80
C LEU A 18 8.30 13.23 -16.11
N ALA A 19 6.96 13.13 -16.09
CA ALA A 19 6.16 13.14 -17.31
C ALA A 19 6.31 14.45 -18.08
N ALA A 20 6.31 15.60 -17.38
CA ALA A 20 6.50 16.90 -18.01
C ALA A 20 7.91 17.05 -18.63
N LEU A 21 8.95 16.60 -17.91
CA LEU A 21 10.34 16.61 -18.37
C LEU A 21 10.57 15.67 -19.55
N ALA A 22 9.97 14.48 -19.49
CA ALA A 22 10.01 13.48 -20.54
C ALA A 22 9.31 13.95 -21.83
N SER A 23 8.16 14.61 -21.70
CA SER A 23 7.42 15.18 -22.83
C SER A 23 8.12 16.40 -23.43
N ALA A 24 8.89 17.16 -22.65
CA ALA A 24 9.55 18.38 -23.10
C ALA A 24 10.89 18.17 -23.82
N GLN A 25 11.36 16.92 -23.97
CA GLN A 25 12.66 16.57 -24.60
C GLN A 25 13.85 17.37 -24.03
N LEU A 26 13.75 17.82 -22.79
CA LEU A 26 14.78 18.65 -22.16
C LEU A 26 16.06 17.84 -21.91
N PRO A 27 17.23 18.48 -21.92
CA PRO A 27 18.48 17.84 -21.50
C PRO A 27 18.33 17.27 -20.08
N LEU A 28 18.82 16.03 -19.88
CA LEU A 28 18.55 15.26 -18.66
C LEU A 28 19.06 15.92 -17.38
N GLY A 29 20.22 16.58 -17.42
CA GLY A 29 20.80 17.29 -16.26
C GLY A 29 19.87 18.39 -15.73
N PRO A 30 19.54 19.41 -16.54
CA PRO A 30 18.58 20.46 -16.19
C PRO A 30 17.22 19.93 -15.74
N GLY A 31 16.70 18.89 -16.40
CA GLY A 31 15.43 18.27 -16.03
C GLY A 31 15.47 17.64 -14.64
N LEU A 32 16.50 16.84 -14.34
CA LEU A 32 16.68 16.23 -13.02
C LEU A 32 16.89 17.27 -11.92
N ARG A 33 17.52 18.41 -12.23
CA ARG A 33 17.70 19.52 -11.28
C ARG A 33 16.38 20.24 -10.99
N ALA A 34 15.54 20.46 -12.00
CA ALA A 34 14.18 20.99 -11.83
C ALA A 34 13.32 20.04 -10.97
N LEU A 35 13.39 18.73 -11.25
CA LEU A 35 12.71 17.70 -10.46
C LEU A 35 13.16 17.72 -8.99
N ALA A 36 14.47 17.87 -8.74
CA ALA A 36 15.00 17.92 -7.39
C ALA A 36 14.48 19.11 -6.57
N ALA A 37 14.19 20.25 -7.22
CA ALA A 37 13.71 21.45 -6.54
C ALA A 37 12.32 21.25 -5.91
N GLU A 38 11.46 20.48 -6.58
CA GLU A 38 10.06 20.28 -6.17
C GLU A 38 9.83 19.01 -5.35
N VAL A 39 10.77 18.04 -5.35
CA VAL A 39 10.67 16.84 -4.52
C VAL A 39 10.81 17.18 -3.03
N PRO A 40 9.82 16.83 -2.17
CA PRO A 40 9.83 17.20 -0.75
C PRO A 40 10.86 16.44 0.11
N GLY A 41 11.26 15.24 -0.31
CA GLY A 41 12.16 14.35 0.41
C GLY A 41 13.64 14.72 0.26
N ARG A 42 14.29 15.05 1.38
CA ARG A 42 15.72 15.43 1.41
C ARG A 42 16.66 14.39 0.80
N SER A 43 16.39 13.10 1.01
CA SER A 43 17.24 12.02 0.48
C SER A 43 17.16 11.92 -1.04
N LEU A 44 15.96 12.05 -1.60
CA LEU A 44 15.72 11.90 -3.02
C LEU A 44 16.13 13.14 -3.79
N ARG A 45 15.87 14.32 -3.23
CA ARG A 45 16.44 15.59 -3.71
C ARG A 45 17.96 15.51 -3.85
N LYS A 46 18.67 15.05 -2.81
CA LYS A 46 20.13 14.87 -2.87
C LYS A 46 20.55 13.90 -3.98
N ALA A 47 19.85 12.78 -4.13
CA ALA A 47 20.15 11.79 -5.16
C ALA A 47 19.95 12.36 -6.58
N LEU A 48 18.87 13.11 -6.82
CA LEU A 48 18.58 13.75 -8.11
C LEU A 48 19.59 14.85 -8.46
N VAL A 49 19.96 15.69 -7.49
CA VAL A 49 21.02 16.70 -7.68
C VAL A 49 22.36 16.03 -7.98
N GLN A 50 22.70 14.96 -7.26
CA GLN A 50 23.94 14.23 -7.50
C GLN A 50 23.98 13.59 -8.89
N LEU A 51 22.86 13.03 -9.35
CA LEU A 51 22.73 12.47 -10.69
C LEU A 51 22.85 13.57 -11.76
N ALA A 52 22.16 14.71 -11.57
CA ALA A 52 22.25 15.85 -12.48
C ALA A 52 23.68 16.39 -12.60
N ASN A 53 24.38 16.59 -11.48
CA ASN A 53 25.76 17.08 -11.47
C ASN A 53 26.71 16.13 -12.22
N ARG A 54 26.50 14.81 -12.11
CA ARG A 54 27.34 13.82 -12.79
C ARG A 54 27.12 13.79 -14.29
N LEU A 55 25.87 13.90 -14.73
CA LEU A 55 25.52 14.01 -16.15
C LEU A 55 26.08 15.31 -16.74
N GLU A 56 25.97 16.44 -16.01
CA GLU A 56 26.53 17.73 -16.43
C GLU A 56 28.08 17.72 -16.45
N ALA A 57 28.71 16.91 -15.59
CA ALA A 57 30.16 16.69 -15.60
C ALA A 57 30.64 15.78 -16.74
N GLY A 58 29.73 15.30 -17.61
CA GLY A 58 30.06 14.49 -18.78
C GLY A 58 30.19 12.99 -18.52
N LEU A 59 29.81 12.49 -17.34
CA LEU A 59 29.73 11.04 -17.13
C LEU A 59 28.64 10.43 -18.00
N SER A 60 28.87 9.20 -18.45
CA SER A 60 27.82 8.48 -19.18
C SER A 60 26.60 8.26 -18.28
N PRO A 61 25.38 8.24 -18.83
CA PRO A 61 24.17 8.05 -18.03
C PRO A 61 24.15 6.76 -17.20
N ALA A 62 24.75 5.69 -17.71
CA ALA A 62 24.88 4.42 -17.00
C ALA A 62 25.81 4.54 -15.77
N GLU A 63 26.99 5.13 -15.94
CA GLU A 63 27.96 5.33 -14.84
C GLU A 63 27.41 6.31 -13.79
N ALA A 64 26.74 7.38 -14.22
CA ALA A 64 26.12 8.35 -13.34
C ALA A 64 25.01 7.71 -12.49
N LEU A 65 24.22 6.80 -13.09
CA LEU A 65 23.17 6.05 -12.41
C LEU A 65 23.76 5.06 -11.39
N ASP A 66 24.80 4.31 -11.78
CA ASP A 66 25.44 3.33 -10.92
C ASP A 66 26.08 3.95 -9.69
N ALA A 67 26.79 5.05 -9.88
CA ALA A 67 27.43 5.78 -8.79
C ALA A 67 26.43 6.39 -7.80
N THR A 68 25.13 6.49 -8.12
CA THR A 68 24.11 7.18 -7.31
C THR A 68 23.27 6.19 -6.48
N LEU A 69 23.82 5.76 -5.34
CA LEU A 69 23.23 4.72 -4.46
C LEU A 69 21.89 5.08 -3.79
N ALA A 70 21.56 6.37 -3.65
CA ALA A 70 20.37 6.81 -2.91
C ALA A 70 19.07 6.84 -3.73
N LEU A 71 19.09 6.38 -4.99
CA LEU A 71 17.90 6.34 -5.84
C LEU A 71 17.01 5.12 -5.50
N PRO A 72 15.68 5.29 -5.49
CA PRO A 72 14.75 4.17 -5.36
C PRO A 72 14.98 3.15 -6.48
N ALA A 73 14.94 1.85 -6.14
CA ALA A 73 15.23 0.77 -7.07
C ALA A 73 14.34 0.79 -8.32
N HIS A 74 13.04 1.04 -8.16
CA HIS A 74 12.07 1.15 -9.26
C HIS A 74 12.39 2.29 -10.22
N PHE A 75 12.81 3.45 -9.70
CA PHE A 75 13.17 4.60 -10.53
C PHE A 75 14.49 4.36 -11.26
N ARG A 76 15.45 3.71 -10.59
CA ARG A 76 16.70 3.26 -11.23
C ARG A 76 16.41 2.30 -12.38
N GLY A 77 15.55 1.29 -12.17
CA GLY A 77 15.16 0.35 -13.23
C GLY A 77 14.46 1.03 -14.41
N ALA A 78 13.61 2.03 -14.14
CA ALA A 78 12.98 2.84 -15.18
C ALA A 78 13.98 3.65 -16.01
N MET A 79 14.95 4.28 -15.35
CA MET A 79 16.04 5.00 -16.01
C MET A 79 16.90 4.05 -16.86
N GLU A 80 17.28 2.89 -16.32
CA GLU A 80 18.06 1.89 -17.03
C GLU A 80 17.33 1.37 -18.28
N ALA A 81 16.04 1.06 -18.16
CA ALA A 81 15.20 0.69 -19.28
C ALA A 81 15.12 1.80 -20.33
N GLY A 82 14.90 3.05 -19.91
CA GLY A 82 14.85 4.19 -20.82
C GLY A 82 16.18 4.47 -21.54
N LEU A 83 17.30 4.27 -20.86
CA LEU A 83 18.64 4.43 -21.43
C LEU A 83 18.95 3.31 -22.44
N LYS A 84 18.68 2.06 -22.10
CA LYS A 84 18.90 0.92 -23.01
C LYS A 84 18.05 0.98 -24.28
N THR A 85 16.81 1.46 -24.14
CA THR A 85 15.89 1.60 -25.28
C THR A 85 16.14 2.87 -26.09
N GLY A 86 17.01 3.78 -25.63
CA GLY A 86 17.17 5.12 -26.22
C GLY A 86 15.91 6.00 -26.13
N ARG A 87 14.89 5.56 -25.40
CA ARG A 87 13.54 6.18 -25.32
C ARG A 87 13.21 6.59 -23.89
N LEU A 88 14.16 7.26 -23.25
CA LEU A 88 14.05 7.66 -21.86
C LEU A 88 12.81 8.52 -21.56
N GLY A 89 12.45 9.44 -22.46
CA GLY A 89 11.21 10.21 -22.33
C GLY A 89 9.96 9.32 -22.31
N GLY A 90 9.79 8.44 -23.30
CA GLY A 90 8.64 7.53 -23.35
C GLY A 90 8.54 6.66 -22.09
N VAL A 91 9.64 6.03 -21.68
CA VAL A 91 9.67 5.16 -20.49
C VAL A 91 9.36 5.92 -19.20
N LEU A 92 9.88 7.14 -19.03
CA LEU A 92 9.61 7.96 -17.85
C LEU A 92 8.18 8.48 -17.79
N THR A 93 7.56 8.80 -18.93
CA THR A 93 6.14 9.18 -19.00
C THR A 93 5.23 8.03 -18.56
N GLU A 94 5.52 6.83 -19.03
CA GLU A 94 4.77 5.61 -18.71
C GLU A 94 4.98 5.20 -17.24
N PHE A 95 6.23 5.28 -16.75
CA PHE A 95 6.54 5.10 -15.33
C PHE A 95 5.82 6.13 -14.44
N ALA A 96 5.74 7.38 -14.87
CA ALA A 96 4.98 8.41 -14.18
C ALA A 96 3.48 8.09 -14.14
N ALA A 97 2.89 7.61 -15.22
CA ALA A 97 1.48 7.20 -15.24
C ALA A 97 1.22 6.06 -14.24
N LEU A 98 2.09 5.06 -14.19
CA LEU A 98 2.04 3.97 -13.19
C LEU A 98 2.08 4.50 -11.76
N GLU A 99 3.03 5.37 -11.45
CA GLU A 99 3.17 5.93 -10.10
C GLU A 99 1.94 6.75 -9.69
N ARG A 100 1.37 7.56 -10.60
CA ARG A 100 0.12 8.29 -10.34
C ARG A 100 -1.02 7.34 -10.01
N GLN A 101 -1.16 6.25 -10.76
CA GLN A 101 -2.19 5.25 -10.54
C GLN A 101 -2.02 4.56 -9.17
N ARG A 102 -0.79 4.19 -8.81
CA ARG A 102 -0.47 3.62 -7.49
C ARG A 102 -0.78 4.57 -6.34
N LEU A 103 -0.46 5.84 -6.51
CA LEU A 103 -0.73 6.87 -5.51
C LEU A 103 -2.23 7.14 -5.35
N ASP A 104 -2.98 7.18 -6.45
CA ASP A 104 -4.43 7.34 -6.39
C ASP A 104 -5.10 6.14 -5.71
N LEU A 105 -4.69 4.91 -6.04
CA LEU A 105 -5.18 3.70 -5.37
C LEU A 105 -4.87 3.74 -3.87
N ASN A 106 -3.62 4.04 -3.49
CA ASN A 106 -3.24 4.20 -2.08
C ASN A 106 -4.04 5.30 -1.38
N ARG A 107 -4.25 6.44 -2.04
CA ARG A 107 -5.04 7.56 -1.50
C ARG A 107 -6.48 7.12 -1.26
N ARG A 108 -7.09 6.38 -2.18
CA ARG A 108 -8.45 5.83 -2.05
C ARG A 108 -8.53 4.84 -0.88
N ILE A 109 -7.56 3.93 -0.73
CA ILE A 109 -7.49 3.00 0.40
C ILE A 109 -7.42 3.77 1.73
N TRP A 110 -6.48 4.72 1.85
CA TRP A 110 -6.31 5.53 3.06
C TRP A 110 -7.49 6.45 3.36
N ALA A 111 -8.16 7.00 2.33
CA ALA A 111 -9.37 7.78 2.50
C ALA A 111 -10.49 6.93 3.09
N SER A 112 -10.63 5.69 2.59
CA SER A 112 -11.68 4.76 3.01
C SER A 112 -11.50 4.25 4.43
N LEU A 113 -10.25 4.05 4.88
CA LEU A 113 -9.95 3.61 6.25
C LEU A 113 -10.01 4.75 7.28
N ARG A 114 -9.90 6.01 6.84
CA ARG A 114 -9.86 7.17 7.75
C ARG A 114 -11.13 7.31 8.57
N TYR A 115 -12.29 7.18 7.94
CA TYR A 115 -13.58 7.30 8.61
C TYR A 115 -13.78 6.20 9.67
N PRO A 116 -13.61 4.89 9.34
CA PRO A 116 -13.58 3.80 10.33
C PRO A 116 -12.64 4.06 11.51
N CYS A 117 -11.41 4.51 11.25
CA CYS A 117 -10.46 4.81 12.32
C CYS A 117 -10.97 5.92 13.25
N ILE A 118 -11.44 7.05 12.70
CA ILE A 118 -11.98 8.15 13.52
C ILE A 118 -13.14 7.65 14.37
N LEU A 119 -14.10 6.96 13.76
CA LEU A 119 -15.28 6.44 14.46
C LEU A 119 -14.89 5.45 15.57
N PHE A 120 -13.98 4.53 15.29
CA PHE A 120 -13.46 3.57 16.26
C PHE A 120 -12.74 4.26 17.42
N PHE A 121 -11.84 5.22 17.15
CA PHE A 121 -11.12 5.93 18.20
C PHE A 121 -12.04 6.81 19.04
N THR A 122 -13.03 7.46 18.45
CA THR A 122 -14.05 8.22 19.19
C THR A 122 -14.89 7.29 20.06
N GLY A 123 -15.38 6.16 19.53
CA GLY A 123 -16.12 5.17 20.30
C GLY A 123 -15.28 4.57 21.44
N LEU A 124 -14.01 4.28 21.18
CA LEU A 124 -13.06 3.81 22.20
C LEU A 124 -12.83 4.88 23.28
N ALA A 125 -12.66 6.15 22.91
CA ALA A 125 -12.50 7.23 23.89
C ALA A 125 -13.73 7.35 24.80
N VAL A 126 -14.94 7.32 24.24
CA VAL A 126 -16.19 7.34 25.01
C VAL A 126 -16.29 6.11 25.92
N PHE A 127 -15.92 4.93 25.43
CA PHE A 127 -15.91 3.69 26.20
C PHE A 127 -14.93 3.75 27.38
N LEU A 128 -13.74 4.33 27.18
CA LEU A 128 -12.76 4.53 28.25
C LEU A 128 -13.28 5.50 29.32
N VAL A 129 -13.90 6.61 28.91
CA VAL A 129 -14.55 7.53 29.86
C VAL A 129 -15.62 6.79 30.68
N TYR A 130 -16.42 5.94 30.03
CA TYR A 130 -17.39 5.11 30.73
C TYR A 130 -16.73 4.18 31.75
N LEU A 131 -15.70 3.43 31.36
CA LEU A 131 -15.04 2.48 32.25
C LEU A 131 -14.37 3.14 33.46
N PHE A 132 -13.73 4.30 33.27
CA PHE A 132 -12.92 4.93 34.32
C PHE A 132 -13.67 5.94 35.19
N LEU A 133 -14.64 6.66 34.62
CA LEU A 133 -15.39 7.68 35.37
C LEU A 133 -16.80 7.20 35.71
N ILE A 134 -17.55 6.76 34.70
CA ILE A 134 -19.00 6.55 34.85
C ILE A 134 -19.29 5.27 35.63
N ALA A 135 -18.77 4.12 35.18
CA ALA A 135 -19.01 2.81 35.79
C ALA A 135 -18.66 2.74 37.29
N PRO A 136 -17.46 3.16 37.76
CA PRO A 136 -17.14 3.11 39.19
C PRO A 136 -17.94 4.11 40.01
N GLY A 137 -18.25 5.29 39.47
CA GLY A 137 -19.14 6.26 40.12
C GLY A 137 -20.53 5.67 40.33
N PHE A 138 -21.08 5.05 39.29
CA PHE A 138 -22.40 4.43 39.32
C PHE A 138 -22.46 3.24 40.29
N ALA A 139 -21.43 2.39 40.31
CA ALA A 139 -21.35 1.28 41.24
C ALA A 139 -21.30 1.72 42.70
N ARG A 140 -20.60 2.81 43.03
CA ARG A 140 -20.61 3.38 44.39
C ARG A 140 -22.02 3.76 44.83
N VAL A 141 -22.78 4.42 43.95
CA VAL A 141 -24.17 4.79 44.22
C VAL A 141 -25.01 3.53 44.47
N LEU A 142 -24.93 2.52 43.60
CA LEU A 142 -25.68 1.26 43.77
C LEU A 142 -25.37 0.57 45.11
N THR A 143 -24.10 0.52 45.51
CA THR A 143 -23.70 -0.07 46.79
C THR A 143 -24.22 0.71 48.01
N GLN A 144 -24.39 2.03 47.91
CA GLN A 144 -25.00 2.84 48.97
C GLN A 144 -26.49 2.50 49.17
N PHE A 145 -27.18 2.08 48.10
CA PHE A 145 -28.56 1.57 48.15
C PHE A 145 -28.64 0.07 48.47
N GLY A 146 -27.52 -0.58 48.79
CA GLY A 146 -27.47 -2.03 49.09
C GLY A 146 -27.67 -2.93 47.86
N ILE A 147 -27.65 -2.37 46.65
CA ILE A 147 -27.84 -3.11 45.40
C ILE A 147 -26.48 -3.60 44.90
N GLN A 148 -26.38 -4.90 44.63
CA GLN A 148 -25.17 -5.45 44.03
C GLN A 148 -25.05 -4.95 42.57
N PRO A 149 -23.86 -4.49 42.14
CA PRO A 149 -23.64 -4.07 40.76
C PRO A 149 -23.93 -5.22 39.78
N SER A 150 -24.49 -4.89 38.61
CA SER A 150 -24.76 -5.90 37.57
C SER A 150 -23.48 -6.61 37.13
N ALA A 151 -23.59 -7.85 36.63
CA ALA A 151 -22.44 -8.61 36.13
C ALA A 151 -21.61 -7.82 35.09
N VAL A 152 -22.29 -7.04 34.25
CA VAL A 152 -21.66 -6.15 33.25
C VAL A 152 -20.85 -5.03 33.91
N THR A 153 -21.38 -4.43 34.98
CA THR A 153 -20.70 -3.38 35.76
C THR A 153 -19.49 -3.94 36.52
N THR A 154 -19.61 -5.14 37.09
CA THR A 154 -18.53 -5.83 37.80
C THR A 154 -17.38 -6.18 36.85
N VAL A 155 -17.68 -6.70 35.65
CA VAL A 155 -16.67 -6.94 34.62
C VAL A 155 -16.01 -5.62 34.20
N ALA A 156 -16.78 -4.56 33.97
CA ALA A 156 -16.26 -3.24 33.64
C ALA A 156 -15.27 -2.71 34.70
N ILE A 157 -15.61 -2.81 35.98
CA ILE A 157 -14.74 -2.38 37.09
C ILE A 157 -13.49 -3.27 37.19
N TRP A 158 -13.64 -4.58 37.05
CA TRP A 158 -12.52 -5.51 37.05
C TRP A 158 -11.55 -5.23 35.90
N THR A 159 -12.06 -4.94 34.70
CA THR A 159 -11.27 -4.53 33.54
C THR A 159 -10.61 -3.16 33.76
N ALA A 160 -11.29 -2.21 34.38
CA ALA A 160 -10.69 -0.91 34.70
C ALA A 160 -9.54 -1.03 35.73
N GLN A 161 -9.65 -1.95 36.69
CA GLN A 161 -8.66 -2.15 37.76
C GLN A 161 -7.46 -3.03 37.34
N HIS A 162 -7.68 -4.08 36.55
CA HIS A 162 -6.63 -5.05 36.16
C HIS A 162 -6.19 -4.91 34.70
N GLY A 163 -6.97 -4.22 33.86
CA GLY A 163 -6.77 -4.13 32.41
C GLY A 163 -6.08 -2.86 31.93
N LEU A 164 -5.67 -1.94 32.82
CA LEU A 164 -5.00 -0.68 32.47
C LEU A 164 -3.79 -0.89 31.54
N GLY A 165 -2.96 -1.91 31.81
CA GLY A 165 -1.85 -2.30 30.94
C GLY A 165 -2.32 -2.87 29.60
N GLY A 166 -3.35 -3.73 29.61
CA GLY A 166 -3.86 -4.42 28.41
C GLY A 166 -4.68 -3.53 27.47
N MET A 167 -5.47 -2.60 27.99
CA MET A 167 -6.32 -1.71 27.20
C MET A 167 -5.56 -0.50 26.65
N VAL A 168 -4.63 0.06 27.42
CA VAL A 168 -3.67 1.04 26.89
C VAL A 168 -2.76 0.35 25.88
N ALA A 169 -2.37 -0.92 26.12
CA ALA A 169 -1.65 -1.71 25.12
C ALA A 169 -2.48 -2.02 23.87
N THR A 170 -3.80 -2.28 23.94
CA THR A 170 -4.63 -2.49 22.74
C THR A 170 -4.94 -1.20 22.00
N ALA A 171 -5.15 -0.07 22.69
CA ALA A 171 -5.26 1.25 22.06
C ALA A 171 -3.92 1.66 21.42
N ALA A 172 -2.81 1.44 22.12
CA ALA A 172 -1.47 1.64 21.59
C ALA A 172 -1.15 0.66 20.45
N LEU A 173 -1.57 -0.61 20.51
CA LEU A 173 -1.46 -1.58 19.42
C LEU A 173 -2.37 -1.23 18.24
N GLY A 174 -3.50 -0.56 18.46
CA GLY A 174 -4.35 -0.04 17.39
C GLY A 174 -3.67 1.14 16.68
N ILE A 175 -3.09 2.07 17.44
CA ILE A 175 -2.34 3.21 16.90
C ILE A 175 -1.04 2.74 16.22
N VAL A 176 -0.26 1.89 16.89
CA VAL A 176 0.91 1.22 16.34
C VAL A 176 0.49 0.35 15.18
N GLY A 177 -0.65 -0.31 15.22
CA GLY A 177 -1.21 -1.12 14.13
C GLY A 177 -1.53 -0.28 12.91
N VAL A 178 -2.10 0.91 13.06
CA VAL A 178 -2.35 1.86 11.96
C VAL A 178 -1.04 2.46 11.43
N ILE A 179 -0.08 2.75 12.31
CA ILE A 179 1.26 3.25 11.94
C ILE A 179 2.07 2.16 11.24
N VAL A 180 2.00 0.92 11.73
CA VAL A 180 2.57 -0.27 11.16
C VAL A 180 1.86 -0.56 9.87
N LEU A 181 0.53 -0.54 9.75
CA LEU A 181 -0.19 -0.64 8.47
C LEU A 181 0.33 0.40 7.48
N ARG A 182 0.51 1.66 7.88
CA ARG A 182 1.16 2.70 7.05
C ARG A 182 2.60 2.37 6.64
N ALA A 183 3.36 1.74 7.52
CA ALA A 183 4.77 1.39 7.32
C ALA A 183 4.96 0.01 6.67
N ALA A 184 3.99 -0.88 6.78
CA ALA A 184 3.94 -2.27 6.38
C ALA A 184 3.52 -2.37 4.91
N THR A 185 2.76 -1.40 4.42
CA THR A 185 2.72 -1.10 2.98
C THR A 185 4.11 -0.94 2.33
N ARG A 186 5.21 -0.81 3.11
CA ARG A 186 6.56 -0.49 2.60
C ARG A 186 7.67 -1.52 2.80
N ARG A 187 7.47 -2.71 3.39
CA ARG A 187 8.61 -3.61 3.67
C ARG A 187 8.26 -5.08 3.48
N GLY A 188 9.08 -5.84 2.75
CA GLY A 188 8.80 -7.22 2.30
C GLY A 188 8.33 -8.22 3.38
N TRP A 189 8.60 -7.99 4.66
CA TRP A 189 8.03 -8.77 5.77
C TRP A 189 6.52 -8.57 5.97
N ALA A 190 6.03 -7.37 5.70
CA ALA A 190 4.61 -7.08 5.73
C ALA A 190 3.86 -7.66 4.54
N ALA A 191 4.52 -7.96 3.41
CA ALA A 191 3.88 -8.68 2.31
C ALA A 191 3.36 -10.05 2.77
N ALA A 192 4.11 -10.75 3.63
CA ALA A 192 3.68 -12.02 4.23
C ALA A 192 2.48 -11.84 5.19
N PHE A 193 2.50 -10.83 6.05
CA PHE A 193 1.40 -10.54 6.99
C PHE A 193 0.13 -10.05 6.27
N TRP A 194 0.28 -9.21 5.26
CA TRP A 194 -0.84 -8.67 4.48
C TRP A 194 -1.42 -9.70 3.52
N ASN A 195 -0.60 -10.62 2.99
CA ASN A 195 -1.08 -11.79 2.23
C ASN A 195 -1.94 -12.73 3.09
N TRP A 196 -1.80 -12.70 4.42
CA TRP A 196 -2.65 -13.47 5.32
C TRP A 196 -4.03 -12.81 5.54
N LEU A 197 -4.17 -11.50 5.28
CA LEU A 197 -5.46 -10.84 5.34
C LEU A 197 -6.25 -11.12 4.04
N PRO A 198 -7.40 -11.83 4.11
CA PRO A 198 -8.10 -12.33 2.92
C PRO A 198 -8.58 -11.23 1.97
N LEU A 199 -8.72 -9.99 2.46
CA LEU A 199 -9.14 -8.82 1.68
C LEU A 199 -7.97 -7.98 1.15
N LEU A 200 -6.84 -7.95 1.86
CA LEU A 200 -5.71 -7.09 1.49
C LEU A 200 -4.68 -7.82 0.62
N GLY A 201 -4.45 -9.11 0.83
CA GLY A 201 -3.50 -9.90 0.02
C GLY A 201 -3.78 -9.86 -1.48
N PRO A 202 -5.03 -10.14 -1.93
CA PRO A 202 -5.38 -10.07 -3.34
C PRO A 202 -5.20 -8.68 -3.95
N LEU A 203 -5.44 -7.62 -3.16
CA LEU A 203 -5.30 -6.24 -3.61
C LEU A 203 -3.85 -5.92 -4.03
N TRP A 204 -2.87 -6.23 -3.16
CA TRP A 204 -1.45 -6.02 -3.48
C TRP A 204 -1.01 -6.90 -4.62
N ARG A 205 -1.43 -8.17 -4.63
CA ARG A 205 -1.09 -9.09 -5.71
C ARG A 205 -1.58 -8.59 -7.07
N PHE A 206 -2.80 -8.07 -7.16
CA PHE A 206 -3.30 -7.50 -8.41
C PHE A 206 -2.57 -6.21 -8.79
N GLN A 207 -2.23 -5.35 -7.83
CA GLN A 207 -1.43 -4.15 -8.08
C GLN A 207 -0.02 -4.49 -8.61
N ASP A 208 0.62 -5.52 -8.07
CA ASP A 208 1.96 -5.94 -8.48
C ASP A 208 1.94 -6.65 -9.85
N LEU A 209 0.93 -7.48 -10.12
CA LEU A 209 0.72 -8.06 -11.45
C LEU A 209 0.36 -7.02 -12.51
N SER A 210 -0.39 -5.98 -12.14
CA SER A 210 -0.69 -4.85 -13.01
C SER A 210 0.59 -4.09 -13.38
N GLU A 211 1.42 -3.75 -12.39
CA GLU A 211 2.73 -3.09 -12.60
C GLU A 211 3.64 -3.93 -13.51
N PHE A 212 3.76 -5.23 -13.25
CA PHE A 212 4.52 -6.15 -14.10
C PHE A 212 4.00 -6.19 -15.53
N SER A 213 2.70 -6.34 -15.71
CA SER A 213 2.10 -6.44 -17.04
C SER A 213 2.29 -5.14 -17.81
N TYR A 214 2.24 -3.99 -17.13
CA TYR A 214 2.50 -2.70 -17.76
C TYR A 214 3.95 -2.53 -18.21
N TRP A 215 4.91 -2.88 -17.34
CA TRP A 215 6.33 -2.89 -17.70
C TRP A 215 6.62 -3.77 -18.91
N MET A 216 6.03 -4.98 -18.93
CA MET A 216 6.16 -5.88 -20.06
C MET A 216 5.50 -5.33 -21.33
N ALA A 217 4.30 -4.74 -21.23
CA ALA A 217 3.63 -4.11 -22.38
C ALA A 217 4.48 -3.00 -22.99
N LEU A 218 5.13 -2.19 -22.14
CA LEU A 218 6.02 -1.12 -22.55
C LEU A 218 7.28 -1.68 -23.23
N LEU A 219 8.01 -2.57 -22.56
CA LEU A 219 9.31 -3.07 -23.05
C LEU A 219 9.16 -3.94 -24.30
N VAL A 220 8.15 -4.82 -24.33
CA VAL A 220 7.84 -5.65 -25.51
C VAL A 220 7.32 -4.77 -26.65
N GLY A 221 6.56 -3.71 -26.35
CA GLY A 221 6.13 -2.74 -27.35
C GLY A 221 7.26 -1.91 -27.95
N GLN A 222 8.44 -1.91 -27.32
CA GLN A 222 9.68 -1.35 -27.86
C GLN A 222 10.54 -2.42 -28.57
N GLU A 223 9.96 -3.59 -28.86
CA GLU A 223 10.60 -4.69 -29.58
C GLU A 223 11.81 -5.31 -28.84
N LEU A 224 11.88 -5.16 -27.51
CA LEU A 224 12.95 -5.77 -26.74
C LEU A 224 12.79 -7.30 -26.72
N PRO A 225 13.90 -8.06 -26.82
CA PRO A 225 13.88 -9.51 -26.61
C PRO A 225 13.26 -9.85 -25.26
N LEU A 226 12.40 -10.88 -25.22
CA LEU A 226 11.62 -11.22 -24.03
C LEU A 226 12.45 -11.44 -22.75
N PRO A 227 13.58 -12.17 -22.78
CA PRO A 227 14.41 -12.32 -21.59
C PRO A 227 14.95 -10.99 -21.05
N GLU A 228 15.35 -10.09 -21.95
CA GLU A 228 15.86 -8.77 -21.57
C GLU A 228 14.73 -7.89 -21.02
N ALA A 229 13.56 -7.90 -21.67
CA ALA A 229 12.38 -7.20 -21.17
C ALA A 229 11.99 -7.65 -19.76
N LEU A 230 12.01 -8.96 -19.48
CA LEU A 230 11.73 -9.50 -18.14
C LEU A 230 12.76 -9.05 -17.08
N ARG A 231 14.05 -9.01 -17.43
CA ARG A 231 15.11 -8.57 -16.53
C ARG A 231 15.01 -7.08 -16.22
N LEU A 232 14.72 -6.25 -17.23
CA LEU A 232 14.52 -4.81 -17.06
C LEU A 232 13.25 -4.50 -16.28
N ALA A 233 12.14 -5.17 -16.60
CA ALA A 233 10.91 -5.09 -15.81
C ALA A 233 11.18 -5.44 -14.34
N ALA A 234 11.94 -6.51 -14.07
CA ALA A 234 12.30 -6.90 -12.71
C ALA A 234 13.07 -5.84 -11.92
N GLY A 235 13.79 -4.93 -12.58
CA GLY A 235 14.47 -3.79 -11.95
C GLY A 235 13.51 -2.63 -11.62
N GLY A 236 12.47 -2.45 -12.44
CA GLY A 236 11.47 -1.38 -12.29
C GLY A 236 10.34 -1.67 -11.29
N LEU A 237 10.18 -2.92 -10.86
CA LEU A 237 9.10 -3.33 -9.97
C LEU A 237 9.33 -2.95 -8.50
N HIS A 238 8.25 -2.61 -7.82
CA HIS A 238 8.26 -2.44 -6.37
C HIS A 238 8.29 -3.77 -5.62
N ALA A 239 7.57 -4.75 -6.15
CA ALA A 239 7.45 -6.06 -5.53
C ALA A 239 8.63 -6.97 -5.93
N GLN A 240 9.60 -7.08 -5.02
CA GLN A 240 10.80 -7.89 -5.24
C GLN A 240 10.47 -9.35 -5.57
N TYR A 241 9.44 -9.93 -4.95
CA TYR A 241 9.03 -11.31 -5.23
C TYR A 241 8.55 -11.52 -6.68
N VAL A 242 7.92 -10.51 -7.30
CA VAL A 242 7.54 -10.53 -8.72
C VAL A 242 8.76 -10.33 -9.60
N GLY A 243 9.67 -9.43 -9.21
CA GLY A 243 10.94 -9.23 -9.91
C GLY A 243 11.81 -10.48 -9.96
N GLU A 244 11.91 -11.22 -8.85
CA GLU A 244 12.65 -12.49 -8.82
C GLU A 244 11.99 -13.57 -9.68
N ALA A 245 10.66 -13.67 -9.67
CA ALA A 245 9.92 -14.56 -10.54
C ALA A 245 10.13 -14.21 -12.03
N ALA A 246 10.14 -12.92 -12.37
CA ALA A 246 10.43 -12.44 -13.72
C ALA A 246 11.86 -12.78 -14.15
N ARG A 247 12.87 -12.66 -13.27
CA ARG A 247 14.25 -13.06 -13.56
C ARG A 247 14.39 -14.58 -13.76
N ARG A 248 13.66 -15.39 -12.99
CA ARG A 248 13.63 -16.85 -13.19
C ARG A 248 12.97 -17.21 -14.52
N ALA A 249 11.84 -16.60 -14.84
CA ALA A 249 11.19 -16.76 -16.14
C ALA A 249 12.11 -16.35 -17.30
N ALA A 250 12.87 -15.25 -17.16
CA ALA A 250 13.83 -14.81 -18.17
C ALA A 250 14.88 -15.89 -18.49
N ARG A 251 15.48 -16.50 -17.46
CA ARG A 251 16.45 -17.58 -17.61
C ARG A 251 15.86 -18.80 -18.32
N ARG A 252 14.62 -19.17 -18.01
CA ARG A 252 13.93 -20.29 -18.67
C ARG A 252 13.71 -20.04 -20.16
N ILE A 253 13.36 -18.82 -20.54
CA ILE A 253 13.17 -18.47 -21.94
C ILE A 253 14.52 -18.48 -22.68
N GLU A 254 15.61 -18.07 -22.03
CA GLU A 254 16.97 -18.21 -22.58
C GLU A 254 17.38 -19.68 -22.76
N GLU A 255 16.91 -20.57 -21.87
CA GLU A 255 17.05 -22.03 -21.97
C GLU A 255 16.14 -22.65 -23.06
N GLY A 256 15.30 -21.86 -23.74
CA GLY A 256 14.44 -22.30 -24.84
C GLY A 256 12.99 -22.64 -24.44
N ALA A 257 12.58 -22.39 -23.19
CA ALA A 257 11.19 -22.59 -22.79
C ALA A 257 10.25 -21.55 -23.43
N ALA A 258 9.02 -21.96 -23.74
CA ALA A 258 7.99 -21.03 -24.18
C ALA A 258 7.61 -20.07 -23.03
N LEU A 259 7.28 -18.82 -23.37
CA LEU A 259 6.88 -17.78 -22.40
C LEU A 259 5.75 -18.26 -21.47
N ALA A 260 4.74 -18.92 -22.04
CA ALA A 260 3.60 -19.42 -21.27
C ALA A 260 4.03 -20.44 -20.20
N ASP A 261 5.00 -21.30 -20.52
CA ASP A 261 5.48 -22.33 -19.60
C ASP A 261 6.38 -21.72 -18.52
N ALA A 262 7.29 -20.83 -18.92
CA ALA A 262 8.16 -20.09 -17.99
C ALA A 262 7.35 -19.27 -16.97
N LEU A 263 6.23 -18.66 -17.37
CA LEU A 263 5.35 -17.94 -16.45
C LEU A 263 4.46 -18.89 -15.63
N ARG A 264 4.07 -20.06 -16.16
CA ARG A 264 3.21 -21.03 -15.46
C ARG A 264 3.93 -21.76 -14.32
N GLU A 265 5.25 -21.99 -14.45
CA GLU A 265 6.06 -22.58 -13.38
C GLU A 265 6.10 -21.69 -12.11
N GLU A 266 5.97 -20.38 -12.28
CA GLU A 266 6.03 -19.41 -11.19
C GLU A 266 4.65 -19.18 -10.54
N LYS A 267 4.48 -19.63 -9.29
CA LYS A 267 3.23 -19.46 -8.50
C LYS A 267 2.78 -18.01 -8.34
N THR A 268 3.70 -17.06 -8.54
CA THR A 268 3.46 -15.62 -8.48
C THR A 268 2.50 -15.16 -9.57
N PHE A 269 2.70 -15.63 -10.80
CA PHE A 269 1.91 -15.20 -11.96
C PHE A 269 0.53 -15.86 -11.96
N ALA A 270 -0.50 -15.06 -12.19
CA ALA A 270 -1.86 -15.59 -12.23
C ALA A 270 -2.08 -16.41 -13.52
N PRO A 271 -2.84 -17.51 -13.49
CA PRO A 271 -3.18 -18.27 -14.69
C PRO A 271 -3.83 -17.40 -15.79
N THR A 272 -4.58 -16.37 -15.38
CA THR A 272 -5.19 -15.41 -16.31
C THR A 272 -4.16 -14.57 -17.06
N LEU A 273 -3.00 -14.27 -16.46
CA LEU A 273 -1.90 -13.61 -17.17
C LEU A 273 -1.35 -14.54 -18.25
N VAL A 274 -1.03 -15.78 -17.88
CA VAL A 274 -0.52 -16.81 -18.81
C VAL A 274 -1.47 -17.03 -19.98
N ALA A 275 -2.78 -17.05 -19.73
CA ALA A 275 -3.80 -17.22 -20.77
C ALA A 275 -3.87 -16.04 -21.75
N LEU A 276 -3.60 -14.81 -21.31
CA LEU A 276 -3.63 -13.62 -22.16
C LEU A 276 -2.38 -13.46 -23.02
N VAL A 277 -1.22 -13.94 -22.54
CA VAL A 277 0.06 -13.78 -23.25
C VAL A 277 0.51 -15.04 -23.98
N GLY A 278 0.01 -16.21 -23.59
CA GLY A 278 0.42 -17.50 -24.16
C GLY A 278 0.10 -17.66 -25.64
N PRO A 279 -1.13 -17.36 -26.11
CA PRO A 279 -1.49 -17.42 -27.53
C PRO A 279 -0.97 -16.24 -28.36
N ALA A 280 -0.47 -15.19 -27.71
CA ALA A 280 -0.10 -13.96 -28.40
C ALA A 280 1.18 -14.18 -29.21
N ALA A 281 1.12 -13.91 -30.52
CA ALA A 281 2.30 -13.85 -31.36
C ALA A 281 3.20 -12.69 -30.92
N THR A 282 4.48 -12.72 -31.28
CA THR A 282 5.47 -11.70 -30.91
C THR A 282 5.02 -10.27 -31.22
N GLY A 283 4.23 -10.08 -32.30
CA GLY A 283 3.66 -8.79 -32.70
C GLY A 283 2.43 -8.31 -31.91
N SER A 284 1.72 -9.20 -31.22
CA SER A 284 0.54 -8.85 -30.38
C SER A 284 0.79 -9.04 -28.88
N LEU A 285 1.98 -9.48 -28.50
CA LEU A 285 2.33 -9.77 -27.12
C LEU A 285 2.26 -8.52 -26.21
N ALA A 286 2.66 -7.35 -26.73
CA ALA A 286 2.51 -6.08 -26.02
C ALA A 286 1.04 -5.75 -25.71
N GLU A 287 0.11 -6.11 -26.59
CA GLU A 287 -1.33 -5.93 -26.39
C GLU A 287 -1.91 -6.91 -25.38
N GLY A 288 -1.44 -8.17 -25.39
CA GLY A 288 -1.77 -9.16 -24.36
C GLY A 288 -1.38 -8.69 -22.95
N PHE A 289 -0.15 -8.15 -22.80
CA PHE A 289 0.30 -7.57 -21.54
C PHE A 289 -0.47 -6.30 -21.16
N ARG A 290 -0.82 -5.43 -22.13
CA ARG A 290 -1.63 -4.23 -21.89
C ARG A 290 -3.02 -4.59 -21.38
N THR A 291 -3.64 -5.60 -21.98
CA THR A 291 -4.94 -6.14 -21.56
C THR A 291 -4.86 -6.73 -20.15
N ALA A 292 -3.80 -7.48 -19.85
CA ALA A 292 -3.57 -8.00 -18.51
C ALA A 292 -3.40 -6.88 -17.48
N ALA A 293 -2.64 -5.82 -17.81
CA ALA A 293 -2.43 -4.66 -16.94
C ALA A 293 -3.75 -3.95 -16.59
N ALA A 294 -4.61 -3.73 -17.59
CA ALA A 294 -5.93 -3.13 -17.40
C ALA A 294 -6.86 -4.02 -16.57
N MET A 295 -6.88 -5.33 -16.84
CA MET A 295 -7.68 -6.29 -16.07
C MET A 295 -7.24 -6.33 -14.60
N PHE A 296 -5.94 -6.41 -14.32
CA PHE A 296 -5.44 -6.44 -12.94
C PHE A 296 -5.66 -5.10 -12.22
N THR A 297 -5.57 -3.97 -12.93
CA THR A 297 -5.98 -2.66 -12.42
C THR A 297 -7.43 -2.68 -11.94
N GLN A 298 -8.36 -3.12 -12.80
CA GLN A 298 -9.77 -3.17 -12.46
C GLN A 298 -10.04 -4.11 -11.28
N ARG A 299 -9.35 -5.24 -11.20
CA ARG A 299 -9.45 -6.16 -10.05
C ARG A 299 -8.93 -5.52 -8.76
N ALA A 300 -7.82 -4.79 -8.81
CA ALA A 300 -7.31 -4.06 -7.66
C ALA A 300 -8.32 -2.98 -7.20
N ASP A 301 -8.89 -2.21 -8.13
CA ASP A 301 -9.91 -1.22 -7.82
C ASP A 301 -11.18 -1.84 -7.21
N ALA A 302 -11.66 -2.95 -7.76
CA ALA A 302 -12.82 -3.66 -7.25
C ALA A 302 -12.58 -4.17 -5.80
N GLN A 303 -11.39 -4.70 -5.51
CA GLN A 303 -11.04 -5.12 -4.15
C GLN A 303 -10.93 -3.91 -3.20
N ALA A 304 -10.34 -2.81 -3.66
CA ALA A 304 -10.28 -1.58 -2.89
C ALA A 304 -11.68 -1.01 -2.59
N GLN A 305 -12.66 -1.18 -3.50
CA GLN A 305 -14.05 -0.82 -3.25
C GLN A 305 -14.72 -1.75 -2.24
N ARG A 306 -14.57 -3.08 -2.37
CA ARG A 306 -15.08 -4.06 -1.41
C ARG A 306 -14.60 -3.79 0.01
N LEU A 307 -13.31 -3.42 0.16
CA LEU A 307 -12.75 -3.05 1.46
C LEU A 307 -13.50 -1.88 2.09
N ARG A 308 -13.88 -0.84 1.33
CA ARG A 308 -14.64 0.31 1.87
C ARG A 308 -16.05 -0.11 2.26
N TRP A 309 -16.71 -0.89 1.40
CA TRP A 309 -18.07 -1.38 1.63
C TRP A 309 -18.16 -2.23 2.90
N LEU A 310 -17.14 -3.04 3.21
CA LEU A 310 -17.08 -3.86 4.43
C LEU A 310 -16.59 -3.09 5.66
N ALA A 311 -15.69 -2.12 5.49
CA ALA A 311 -15.12 -1.38 6.61
C ALA A 311 -16.18 -0.62 7.43
N LEU A 312 -17.18 -0.03 6.75
CA LEU A 312 -18.26 0.70 7.41
C LEU A 312 -19.13 -0.20 8.32
N PRO A 313 -19.81 -1.26 7.82
CA PRO A 313 -20.68 -2.10 8.65
C PRO A 313 -19.92 -2.80 9.78
N VAL A 314 -18.69 -3.25 9.53
CA VAL A 314 -17.87 -3.89 10.58
C VAL A 314 -17.59 -2.89 11.70
N THR A 315 -17.20 -1.65 11.38
CA THR A 315 -16.91 -0.64 12.40
C THR A 315 -18.18 -0.23 13.15
N SER A 316 -19.29 -0.03 12.43
CA SER A 316 -20.58 0.30 13.06
C SER A 316 -21.06 -0.80 14.00
N LEU A 317 -20.89 -2.08 13.63
CA LEU A 317 -21.25 -3.20 14.49
C LEU A 317 -20.39 -3.24 15.77
N VAL A 318 -19.10 -2.99 15.66
CA VAL A 318 -18.19 -2.90 16.82
C VAL A 318 -18.59 -1.76 17.75
N VAL A 319 -18.88 -0.57 17.21
CA VAL A 319 -19.33 0.57 18.01
C VAL A 319 -20.70 0.31 18.63
N LEU A 320 -21.62 -0.31 17.89
CA LEU A 320 -22.92 -0.69 18.41
C LEU A 320 -22.80 -1.69 19.57
N ALA A 321 -21.91 -2.68 19.44
CA ALA A 321 -21.63 -3.64 20.52
C ALA A 321 -21.03 -2.94 21.76
N LEU A 322 -20.09 -2.01 21.57
CA LEU A 322 -19.52 -1.19 22.64
C LEU A 322 -20.60 -0.37 23.36
N VAL A 323 -21.43 0.35 22.61
CA VAL A 323 -22.51 1.16 23.17
C VAL A 323 -23.56 0.27 23.85
N GLY A 324 -23.94 -0.86 23.25
CA GLY A 324 -24.87 -1.82 23.83
C GLY A 324 -24.36 -2.38 25.15
N PHE A 325 -23.07 -2.71 25.24
CA PHE A 325 -22.42 -3.12 26.49
C PHE A 325 -22.49 -2.03 27.56
N MET A 326 -22.21 -0.77 27.19
CA MET A 326 -22.32 0.37 28.12
C MET A 326 -23.75 0.55 28.63
N LEU A 327 -24.73 0.50 27.73
CA LEU A 327 -26.15 0.65 28.07
C LEU A 327 -26.62 -0.46 29.00
N MET A 328 -26.29 -1.72 28.72
CA MET A 328 -26.64 -2.82 29.61
C MET A 328 -25.99 -2.68 31.00
N GLY A 329 -24.75 -2.20 31.06
CA GLY A 329 -24.07 -1.92 32.32
C GLY A 329 -24.81 -0.89 33.18
N LEU A 330 -25.33 0.17 32.56
CA LEU A 330 -25.95 1.28 33.27
C LEU A 330 -27.47 1.11 33.50
N PHE A 331 -28.22 0.73 32.48
CA PHE A 331 -29.69 0.69 32.53
C PHE A 331 -30.23 -0.48 33.34
N VAL A 332 -29.63 -1.67 33.28
CA VAL A 332 -30.09 -2.84 34.04
C VAL A 332 -30.15 -2.54 35.55
N PRO A 333 -29.06 -2.07 36.18
CA PRO A 333 -29.11 -1.73 37.61
C PRO A 333 -29.94 -0.48 37.91
N LEU A 334 -30.06 0.48 36.98
CA LEU A 334 -30.96 1.63 37.16
C LEU A 334 -32.42 1.19 37.28
N ILE A 335 -32.87 0.26 36.42
CA ILE A 335 -34.23 -0.28 36.47
C ILE A 335 -34.47 -1.01 37.79
N GLN A 336 -33.50 -1.79 38.28
CA GLN A 336 -33.59 -2.46 39.58
C GLN A 336 -33.74 -1.47 40.74
N LEU A 337 -32.99 -0.36 40.70
CA LEU A 337 -33.09 0.70 41.70
C LEU A 337 -34.47 1.36 41.68
N ILE A 338 -35.03 1.65 40.50
CA ILE A 338 -36.38 2.22 40.37
C ILE A 338 -37.43 1.25 40.94
N GLN A 339 -37.34 -0.04 40.61
CA GLN A 339 -38.27 -1.07 41.12
C GLN A 339 -38.22 -1.27 42.64
N MET A 340 -37.08 -1.01 43.28
CA MET A 340 -36.97 -1.05 44.74
C MET A 340 -37.53 0.19 45.43
N LEU A 341 -37.59 1.32 44.73
CA LEU A 341 -38.08 2.60 45.25
C LEU A 341 -39.58 2.83 44.98
N SER A 342 -40.18 2.08 44.06
CA SER A 342 -41.62 2.05 43.75
C SER A 342 -42.35 0.98 44.56
#